data_AF-A0A973QT68-F1
#
_entry.id   AF-A0A973QT68-F1
#
_cell.length_a   1.000
_cell.length_b   1.000
_cell.length_c   1.000
_cell.angle_alpha   90.00
_cell.angle_beta   90.00
_cell.angle_gamma   90.00
#
_symmetry.space_group_name_H-M   'P 1'
#
loop_
_entity.id
_entity.type
_entity.pdbx_description
1 polymer ?
#
loop_
_entity_poly.entity_id
_entity_poly.type
_entity_poly.pdbx_seq_one_letter_code
_entity_poly.pdbx_strand_id
1 'polypeptide(L)'
;MSDKARKLFEALDLDSSGTLTREEVIIALRTKGPTLAASGDLPLWALGDAEASSALFDAADQNGDAILTLEEFAALVDRRFGWQ
;
A
#
# COMPACT_ATOMS: atom_id res chain seq x y z
N MET A 1 -8.67 0.25 -13.43
CA MET A 1 -8.56 0.73 -12.03
C MET A 1 -9.18 -0.34 -11.17
N SER A 2 -8.38 -1.14 -10.49
CA SER A 2 -8.85 -2.35 -9.82
C SER A 2 -9.43 -1.99 -8.46
N ASP A 3 -10.70 -2.31 -8.21
CA ASP A 3 -11.43 -1.99 -6.97
C ASP A 3 -10.69 -2.45 -5.70
N LYS A 4 -9.87 -3.50 -5.81
CA LYS A 4 -9.01 -3.99 -4.71
C LYS A 4 -7.91 -3.01 -4.33
N ALA A 5 -7.22 -2.44 -5.34
CA ALA A 5 -6.16 -1.45 -5.09
C ALA A 5 -6.73 -0.22 -4.38
N ARG A 6 -7.90 0.23 -4.82
CA ARG A 6 -8.61 1.35 -4.19
C ARG A 6 -9.01 1.04 -2.74
N LYS A 7 -9.62 -0.11 -2.48
CA LYS A 7 -10.01 -0.51 -1.11
C LYS A 7 -8.82 -0.61 -0.16
N LEU A 8 -7.71 -1.17 -0.62
CA LEU A 8 -6.47 -1.21 0.16
C LEU A 8 -5.92 0.18 0.40
N PHE A 9 -5.89 1.01 -0.63
CA PHE A 9 -5.43 2.38 -0.51
C PHE A 9 -6.24 3.14 0.54
N GLU A 10 -7.57 3.08 0.46
CA GLU A 10 -8.48 3.67 1.47
C GLU A 10 -8.31 3.04 2.86
N ALA A 11 -7.90 1.77 2.95
CA ALA A 11 -7.64 1.13 4.24
C ALA A 11 -6.32 1.59 4.89
N LEU A 12 -5.33 1.93 4.07
CA LEU A 12 -4.01 2.41 4.45
C LEU A 12 -3.98 3.92 4.71
N ASP A 13 -4.83 4.69 4.02
CA ASP A 13 -4.96 6.14 4.17
C ASP A 13 -5.69 6.45 5.49
N LEU A 14 -4.91 6.85 6.50
CA LEU A 14 -5.43 7.05 7.85
C LEU A 14 -6.09 8.42 7.98
N ASP A 15 -5.55 9.43 7.28
CA ASP A 15 -6.07 10.80 7.28
C ASP A 15 -7.15 11.03 6.21
N SER A 16 -7.38 10.07 5.31
CA SER A 16 -8.26 10.22 4.14
C SER A 16 -7.83 11.40 3.24
N SER A 17 -6.52 11.62 3.16
CA SER A 17 -5.92 12.71 2.40
C SER A 17 -5.95 12.45 0.88
N GLY A 18 -6.18 11.20 0.47
CA GLY A 18 -6.09 10.76 -0.93
C GLY A 18 -4.65 10.44 -1.35
N THR A 19 -3.71 10.44 -0.40
CA THR A 19 -2.30 10.13 -0.59
C THR A 19 -1.78 9.29 0.59
N LEU A 20 -0.83 8.40 0.36
CA LEU A 20 -0.21 7.62 1.42
C LEU A 20 1.19 8.12 1.70
N THR A 21 1.44 8.58 2.92
CA THR A 21 2.79 8.89 3.38
C THR A 21 3.49 7.64 3.90
N ARG A 22 4.83 7.66 3.96
CA ARG A 22 5.63 6.53 4.47
C ARG A 22 5.21 6.14 5.89
N GLU A 23 4.95 7.11 6.76
CA GLU A 23 4.49 6.86 8.13
C GLU A 23 3.12 6.18 8.16
N GLU A 24 2.16 6.66 7.36
CA GLU A 24 0.83 6.05 7.28
C GLU A 24 0.91 4.60 6.78
N VAL A 25 1.70 4.33 5.74
CA VAL A 25 1.90 2.97 5.24
C VAL A 25 2.47 2.06 6.33
N ILE A 26 3.51 2.51 7.05
CA ILE A 26 4.11 1.72 8.13
C ILE A 26 3.11 1.47 9.26
N ILE A 27 2.42 2.51 9.73
CA ILE A 27 1.47 2.41 10.84
C ILE A 27 0.27 1.54 10.44
N ALA A 28 -0.28 1.74 9.25
CA ALA A 28 -1.42 1.00 8.75
C ALA A 28 -1.07 -0.46 8.45
N LEU A 29 0.09 -0.78 7.89
CA LEU A 29 0.54 -2.17 7.72
C LEU A 29 0.79 -2.86 9.06
N ARG A 30 1.33 -2.15 10.05
CA ARG A 30 1.54 -2.71 11.39
C ARG A 30 0.22 -2.97 12.13
N THR A 31 -0.76 -2.08 11.96
CA THR A 31 -2.03 -2.12 12.70
C THR A 31 -3.07 -2.97 11.98
N LYS A 32 -3.18 -2.83 10.65
CA LYS A 32 -4.20 -3.46 9.81
C LYS A 32 -3.65 -4.55 8.89
N GLY A 33 -2.34 -4.65 8.69
CA GLY A 33 -1.72 -5.69 7.88
C GLY A 33 -2.22 -7.11 8.17
N PRO A 34 -2.28 -7.58 9.44
CA PRO A 34 -2.77 -8.93 9.72
C PRO A 34 -4.24 -9.13 9.34
N THR A 35 -5.08 -8.10 9.51
CA THR A 35 -6.49 -8.13 9.10
C THR A 35 -6.64 -8.13 7.58
N LEU A 36 -5.94 -7.23 6.89
CA LEU A 36 -6.03 -7.09 5.44
C LEU A 36 -5.45 -8.31 4.72
N ALA A 37 -4.42 -8.95 5.28
CA ALA A 37 -3.89 -10.21 4.78
C ALA A 37 -4.80 -11.41 5.07
N ALA A 38 -5.45 -11.45 6.24
CA ALA A 38 -6.48 -12.45 6.53
C ALA A 38 -7.68 -12.32 5.58
N SER A 39 -8.00 -11.10 5.14
CA SER A 39 -9.03 -10.84 4.12
C SER A 39 -8.58 -11.18 2.70
N GLY A 40 -7.29 -11.49 2.47
CA GLY A 40 -6.73 -11.73 1.13
C GLY A 40 -6.65 -10.49 0.26
N ASP A 41 -6.91 -9.31 0.83
CA ASP A 41 -6.81 -8.02 0.17
C ASP A 41 -5.33 -7.60 0.16
N LEU A 42 -4.61 -7.84 1.26
CA LEU A 42 -3.18 -7.58 1.37
C LEU A 42 -2.34 -8.84 1.16
N PRO A 43 -1.37 -8.80 0.25
CA PRO A 43 -0.46 -9.91 0.02
C PRO A 43 0.53 -10.09 1.19
N LEU A 44 0.85 -11.34 1.52
CA LEU A 44 1.70 -11.73 2.66
C LEU A 44 3.10 -11.09 2.68
N TRP A 45 3.62 -10.59 1.56
CA TRP A 45 4.93 -9.93 1.52
C TRP A 45 4.88 -8.44 1.89
N ALA A 46 3.70 -7.82 1.84
CA ALA A 46 3.48 -6.47 2.34
C ALA A 46 3.15 -6.49 3.85
N LEU A 47 2.85 -7.67 4.40
CA LEU A 47 2.96 -7.98 5.82
C LEU A 47 4.45 -8.12 6.16
N GLY A 48 5.07 -7.03 6.57
CA GLY A 48 6.42 -7.08 7.11
C GLY A 48 6.64 -5.99 8.15
N ASP A 49 7.83 -6.00 8.74
CA ASP A 49 8.27 -4.95 9.65
C ASP A 49 8.44 -3.61 8.93
N ALA A 50 8.69 -2.54 9.69
CA ALA A 50 8.82 -1.19 9.14
C ALA A 50 9.81 -1.09 7.96
N GLU A 51 10.85 -1.91 7.93
CA GLU A 51 11.80 -1.98 6.81
C GLU A 51 11.20 -2.56 5.53
N ALA A 52 10.37 -3.59 5.63
CA ALA A 52 9.68 -4.17 4.48
C ALA A 52 8.65 -3.19 3.91
N SER A 53 7.92 -2.51 4.79
CA SER A 53 7.00 -1.43 4.43
C SER A 53 7.74 -0.26 3.76
N SER A 54 8.91 0.09 4.27
CA SER A 54 9.78 1.13 3.73
C SER A 54 10.31 0.77 2.34
N ALA A 55 10.74 -0.48 2.13
CA ALA A 55 11.20 -0.97 0.82
C ALA A 55 10.05 -1.09 -0.20
N LEU A 56 8.84 -1.44 0.27
CA LEU A 56 7.64 -1.45 -0.56
C LEU A 56 7.27 -0.03 -0.99
N PHE A 57 7.34 0.91 -0.06
CA PHE A 57 7.11 2.32 -0.32
C PHE A 57 8.08 2.84 -1.38
N ASP A 58 9.38 2.62 -1.21
CA ASP A 58 10.42 3.01 -2.17
C ASP A 58 10.21 2.41 -3.57
N ALA A 59 9.73 1.16 -3.63
CA ALA A 59 9.45 0.51 -4.90
C ALA A 59 8.20 1.09 -5.60
N ALA A 60 7.26 1.63 -4.83
CA ALA A 60 6.02 2.23 -5.30
C ALA A 60 6.22 3.71 -5.69
N ASP A 61 7.10 4.41 -4.97
CA ASP A 61 7.43 5.83 -5.13
C ASP A 61 8.34 6.01 -6.35
N GLN A 62 7.74 6.07 -7.54
CA GLN A 62 8.48 6.16 -8.79
C GLN A 62 9.05 7.56 -9.04
N ASN A 63 8.42 8.58 -8.48
CA ASN A 63 8.81 9.97 -8.67
C ASN A 63 9.74 10.48 -7.56
N GLY A 64 9.86 9.75 -6.45
CA GLY A 64 10.73 10.06 -5.32
C GLY A 64 10.22 11.22 -4.46
N ASP A 65 8.91 11.48 -4.47
CA ASP A 65 8.32 12.59 -3.71
C ASP A 65 7.93 12.21 -2.27
N ALA A 66 8.20 10.97 -1.88
CA ALA A 66 7.90 10.42 -0.56
C ALA A 66 6.39 10.35 -0.22
N ILE A 67 5.53 10.41 -1.23
CA ILE A 67 4.08 10.24 -1.15
C ILE A 67 3.64 9.24 -2.23
N LEU A 68 2.72 8.35 -1.90
CA LEU A 68 2.12 7.44 -2.89
C LEU A 68 0.71 7.91 -3.22
N THR A 69 0.52 8.23 -4.50
CA THR A 69 -0.81 8.42 -5.05
C THR A 69 -1.50 7.09 -5.31
N LEU A 70 -2.83 7.12 -5.44
CA LEU A 70 -3.60 5.93 -5.80
C LEU A 70 -3.14 5.35 -7.14
N GLU A 71 -2.71 6.19 -8.09
CA GLU A 71 -2.22 5.76 -9.39
C GLU A 71 -0.89 4.99 -9.29
N GLU A 72 0.06 5.50 -8.50
CA GLU A 72 1.36 4.83 -8.27
C GLU A 72 1.19 3.52 -7.51
N PHE A 73 0.35 3.52 -6.48
CA PHE A 73 0.03 2.32 -5.73
C PHE A 73 -0.66 1.28 -6.62
N ALA A 74 -1.68 1.70 -7.40
CA ALA A 74 -2.39 0.83 -8.33
C ALA A 74 -1.46 0.28 -9.42
N ALA A 75 -0.55 1.09 -9.97
CA ALA A 75 0.41 0.66 -10.96
C ALA A 75 1.40 -0.38 -10.41
N LEU A 76 1.86 -0.21 -9.16
CA LEU A 76 2.72 -1.20 -8.51
C LEU A 76 2.00 -2.53 -8.31
N VAL A 77 0.80 -2.51 -7.74
CA VAL A 77 0.05 -3.75 -7.45
C VAL A 77 -0.44 -4.42 -8.74
N ASP A 78 -0.84 -3.65 -9.75
CA ASP A 78 -1.16 -4.18 -11.07
C ASP A 78 0.06 -4.87 -11.69
N ARG A 79 1.20 -4.19 -11.74
CA ARG A 79 2.45 -4.76 -12.29
C ARG A 79 2.91 -6.01 -11.55
N ARG A 80 2.71 -6.07 -10.23
CA ARG A 80 3.27 -7.13 -9.38
C ARG A 80 2.32 -8.31 -9.16
N PHE A 81 1.00 -8.11 -9.26
CA PHE A 81 -0.01 -9.15 -9.05
C PHE A 81 -0.89 -9.44 -10.26
N GLY A 82 -0.81 -8.62 -11.32
CA GLY A 82 -1.73 -8.71 -12.45
C GLY A 82 -3.17 -8.46 -12.01
N TRP A 83 -3.40 -7.49 -11.12
CA TRP A 83 -4.75 -7.03 -10.79
C TRP A 83 -5.31 -6.25 -11.98
N GLN A 84 -5.64 -6.95 -13.07
CA GLN A 84 -6.33 -6.41 -14.26
C GLN A 84 -7.84 -6.40 -14.07
#